data_AF-A0A3D3KLX4-F1
#
_entry.id   AF-A0A3D3KLX4-F1
#
_cell.length_a   1.000
_cell.length_b   1.000
_cell.length_c   1.000
_cell.angle_alpha   90.00
_cell.angle_beta   90.00
_cell.angle_gamma   90.00
#
_symmetry.space_group_name_H-M   'P 1'
#
loop_
_entity.id
_entity.type
_entity.pdbx_description
1 polymer ?
#
loop_
_entity_poly.entity_id
_entity_poly.type
_entity_poly.pdbx_seq_one_letter_code
_entity_poly.pdbx_strand_id
1 'polypeptide(L)' 'RINIRFRDEQGKVQFVHTLNGSGVALPRTVIALLENYQQADGSVVIPDVLRPYTGGVDVITPQ' A
#
# COMPACT_ATOMS: atom_id res chain seq x y z
N ARG A 1 27.07 0.87 -8.80
CA ARG A 1 26.22 1.53 -7.77
C ARG A 1 26.01 3.00 -8.17
N ILE A 2 24.96 3.67 -7.69
CA ILE A 2 24.42 4.93 -8.27
C ILE A 2 24.97 6.26 -7.70
N ASN A 3 26.08 6.24 -6.96
CA ASN A 3 26.82 7.46 -6.51
C ASN A 3 25.99 8.57 -5.82
N ILE A 4 24.91 8.23 -5.11
CA ILE A 4 24.12 9.19 -4.32
C ILE A 4 24.93 9.65 -3.11
N ARG A 5 25.01 10.97 -2.91
CA ARG A 5 25.82 11.61 -1.89
C ARG A 5 25.04 12.73 -1.21
N PHE A 6 25.41 13.05 0.03
CA PHE A 6 24.95 14.23 0.76
C PHE A 6 26.15 15.02 1.29
N ARG A 7 25.90 16.25 1.76
CA ARG A 7 26.89 17.09 2.44
C ARG A 7 26.51 17.21 3.91
N ASP A 8 27.45 16.91 4.81
CA ASP A 8 27.21 17.07 6.25
C ASP A 8 27.33 18.54 6.69
N GLU A 9 27.07 18.79 7.98
CA GLU A 9 27.12 20.14 8.58
C GLU A 9 28.49 20.81 8.46
N GLN A 10 29.56 20.02 8.31
CA GLN A 10 30.93 20.48 8.16
C GLN A 10 31.31 20.71 6.69
N GLY A 11 30.36 20.49 5.77
CA GLY A 11 30.57 20.67 4.35
C GLY A 11 31.23 19.48 3.65
N LYS A 12 31.44 18.34 4.32
CA LYS A 12 32.09 17.17 3.73
C LYS A 12 31.09 16.34 2.93
N VAL A 13 31.51 15.91 1.74
CA VAL A 13 30.69 15.04 0.86
C VAL A 13 30.82 13.59 1.30
N GLN A 14 29.69 12.93 1.52
CA GLN A 14 29.62 11.54 1.99
C GLN A 14 28.58 10.73 1.20
N PHE A 15 28.72 9.40 1.19
CA PHE A 15 27.71 8.51 0.60
C PHE A 15 26.52 8.33 1.53
N VAL A 16 25.30 8.24 0.97
CA VAL A 16 24.09 7.93 1.75
C VAL A 16 23.97 6.44 2.04
N HIS A 17 23.29 6.10 3.13
CA HIS A 17 22.69 4.78 3.30
C HIS A 17 21.34 4.73 2.60
N THR A 18 21.03 3.62 1.95
CA THR A 18 19.74 3.41 1.27
C THR A 18 18.99 2.27 1.94
N LEU A 19 17.74 2.50 2.31
CA LEU A 19 16.79 1.46 2.73
C LEU A 19 15.63 1.41 1.74
N ASN A 20 15.02 0.24 1.62
CA ASN A 20 13.79 0.05 0.85
C ASN A 20 12.85 -0.89 1.61
N GLY A 21 11.55 -0.71 1.39
CA GLY A 21 10.51 -1.57 1.92
C GLY A 21 9.18 -1.25 1.23
N SER A 22 8.44 -2.27 0.82
CA SER A 22 7.12 -2.09 0.19
C SER A 22 6.10 -1.67 1.26
N GLY A 23 5.40 -0.56 1.05
CA GLY A 23 4.28 -0.16 1.93
C GLY A 23 3.04 -1.03 1.75
N VAL A 24 2.79 -1.48 0.51
CA VAL A 24 1.82 -2.52 0.14
C VAL A 24 2.29 -3.22 -1.14
N ALA A 25 1.74 -4.41 -1.42
CA ALA A 25 1.94 -5.10 -2.68
C ALA A 25 0.57 -5.29 -3.35
N LEU A 26 0.19 -4.34 -4.22
CA LEU A 26 -1.19 -4.16 -4.70
C LEU A 26 -1.91 -5.48 -5.07
N PRO A 27 -1.36 -6.38 -5.91
CA PRO A 27 -2.07 -7.62 -6.25
C PRO A 27 -2.36 -8.51 -5.03
N ARG A 28 -1.39 -8.63 -4.11
CA ARG A 28 -1.53 -9.43 -2.89
C ARG A 28 -2.50 -8.78 -1.91
N THR A 29 -2.46 -7.45 -1.82
CA THR A 29 -3.38 -6.68 -0.99
C THR A 29 -4.82 -6.84 -1.48
N VAL A 30 -5.08 -6.78 -2.78
CA VAL A 30 -6.42 -7.01 -3.34
C VAL A 30 -6.92 -8.43 -3.04
N ILE A 31 -6.10 -9.45 -3.25
CA ILE A 31 -6.47 -10.85 -2.94
C ILE A 31 -6.84 -10.99 -1.46
N ALA A 32 -6.00 -10.48 -0.55
CA ALA A 32 -6.26 -10.55 0.88
C ALA A 32 -7.55 -9.82 1.28
N LEU A 33 -7.84 -8.68 0.67
CA LEU A 33 -9.09 -7.94 0.90
C LEU A 33 -10.31 -8.75 0.45
N LEU A 34 -10.26 -9.34 -0.75
CA LEU A 34 -11.37 -10.16 -1.26
C LEU A 34 -11.60 -11.40 -0.38
N GLU A 35 -10.55 -12.13 -0.02
CA GLU A 35 -10.66 -13.36 0.78
C GLU A 35 -11.13 -13.11 2.21
N ASN A 36 -10.64 -12.05 2.87
CA ASN A 36 -10.94 -11.81 4.29
C ASN A 36 -12.27 -11.07 4.51
N TYR A 37 -12.83 -10.44 3.48
CA TYR A 37 -14.06 -9.66 3.57
C TYR A 37 -15.21 -10.23 2.72
N GLN A 38 -15.00 -11.38 2.08
CA GLN A 38 -16.05 -12.13 1.40
C GLN A 38 -17.17 -12.57 2.37
N GLN A 39 -18.40 -12.47 1.91
CA GLN A 39 -19.61 -12.92 2.57
C GLN A 39 -20.12 -14.23 1.94
N ALA A 40 -21.03 -14.93 2.64
CA ALA A 40 -21.59 -16.19 2.19
C ALA A 40 -22.39 -16.08 0.88
N ASP A 41 -22.95 -14.91 0.57
CA ASP A 41 -23.67 -14.60 -0.67
C ASP A 41 -22.74 -14.21 -1.83
N GLY A 42 -21.42 -14.21 -1.60
CA GLY A 42 -20.41 -13.84 -2.58
C GLY A 42 -20.12 -12.33 -2.67
N SER A 43 -20.82 -11.49 -1.89
CA SER A 43 -20.47 -10.07 -1.76
C SER A 43 -19.17 -9.88 -0.98
N VAL A 44 -18.53 -8.73 -1.13
CA VAL A 44 -17.31 -8.36 -0.38
C VAL A 44 -17.54 -7.03 0.32
N VAL A 45 -17.40 -7.03 1.65
CA VAL A 45 -17.50 -5.80 2.45
C VAL A 45 -16.23 -4.97 2.29
N ILE A 46 -16.38 -3.69 1.96
CA ILE A 46 -15.24 -2.76 1.92
C ILE A 46 -14.88 -2.35 3.37
N PRO A 47 -13.62 -2.53 3.80
CA PRO A 47 -13.16 -2.04 5.10
C PRO A 47 -13.45 -0.55 5.28
N ASP A 48 -13.90 -0.14 6.47
CA ASP A 48 -14.33 1.24 6.75
C ASP A 48 -13.28 2.28 6.31
N VAL A 49 -12.00 1.99 6.54
CA VAL A 49 -10.88 2.85 6.18
C VAL A 49 -10.68 3.06 4.67
N LEU A 50 -11.24 2.17 3.84
CA LEU A 50 -11.14 2.24 2.38
C LEU A 50 -12.35 2.94 1.73
N ARG A 51 -13.48 3.07 2.42
CA ARG A 51 -14.73 3.63 1.87
C ARG A 51 -14.61 5.07 1.32
N PRO A 52 -13.83 5.98 1.94
CA PRO A 52 -13.60 7.31 1.37
C PRO A 52 -12.92 7.28 -0.01
N TYR A 53 -12.22 6.19 -0.33
CA TYR A 53 -11.48 6.02 -1.59
C TYR A 53 -12.28 5.23 -2.64
N THR A 54 -13.40 4.62 -2.27
CA THR A 54 -14.28 3.85 -3.17
C THR A 54 -15.56 4.61 -3.55
N GLY A 55 -15.62 5.92 -3.34
CA GLY A 55 -16.80 6.73 -3.63
C GLY A 55 -17.96 6.49 -2.66
N GLY A 56 -17.67 6.03 -1.44
CA GLY A 56 -18.67 5.71 -0.43
C GLY A 56 -19.29 4.31 -0.56
N VAL A 57 -18.80 3.48 -1.49
CA VAL A 57 -19.23 2.08 -1.61
C VAL A 57 -18.77 1.29 -0.39
N ASP A 58 -19.73 0.64 0.27
CA ASP A 58 -19.54 -0.19 1.45
C ASP A 58 -19.52 -1.70 1.15
N VAL A 59 -20.12 -2.13 0.03
CA VAL A 59 -20.16 -3.54 -0.41
C VAL A 59 -19.98 -3.67 -1.94
N ILE A 60 -19.18 -4.63 -2.38
CA ILE A 60 -19.10 -5.09 -3.78
C ILE A 60 -20.00 -6.32 -3.93
N THR A 61 -20.91 -6.31 -4.90
CA THR A 61 -21.78 -7.46 -5.20
C THR A 61 -21.30 -8.23 -6.43
N PRO A 62 -21.40 -9.56 -6.45
CA PRO A 62 -21.16 -10.35 -7.65
C PRO A 62 -22.18 -9.98 -8.74
N GLN A 63 -21.76 -10.03 -10.00
CA GLN A 63 -22.63 -9.88 -11.18
C GLN A 63 -23.14 -11.23 -11.66
#